data_AF-A0A1S3TYT4-F1
#
_entry.id   AF-A0A1S3TYT4-F1
#
_cell.length_a   1.000
_cell.length_b   1.000
_cell.length_c   1.000
_cell.angle_alpha   90.00
_cell.angle_beta   90.00
_cell.angle_gamma   90.00
#
_symmetry.space_group_name_H-M   'P 1'
#
loop_
_entity.id
_entity.type
_entity.pdbx_description
1 polymer ?
#
loop_
_entity_poly.entity_id
_entity_poly.type
_entity_poly.pdbx_seq_one_letter_code
_entity_poly.pdbx_strand_id
1 'polypeptide(L)'
;MDKVGCGFKSFRTLLAVASITFPVLITFTLIHQNSVFDLVHGFNDLAARAHNASNIVLKQGTQNAITTNVVQEGAQNASIQEFQNATVKTGGEKDHNVIPDSAPIDKVLENKNQNAKPGILEEPAQTLPLLDIGPKNNSSEDGENVLSLSTTITISKDKLLDGLLVSSFDEASCFSRYQSYLYRKRSSHKPSEYLISKLRKYEHIHRSCGPSTKFYNKIMRKGTKFSKNDVSTKCKYLVWTAANGLGNRIVTLVSAFLYAILTDRVLLVKFGTDMSGLFCEPFPDSSWLLPRSFPYWKDQKHIETYENILNNFKVNSSQVLLPPFLILNLQHTHDRHNNFFHCDGSQDLLQKISVLILRSDQYFVPSLFMIPSFREELSKMFPQKDTVFHHLGRYLLHPSNEAWEIIRKFYEAHLAKANERIGLQIRLFNTHRPPHQTVINQIVSCTLQHKLLPDFNAQKSVASPLKKTSKVVLVASLFSQYGEKLKTVYQANRTVTGEVIRVYQPSHEERQKSNDDMHNIKAWTEIYLLSLCDALVTSTKSTFGYVAHSLGGLKPWILQRAYNESIPDPPCRHAKSMEPCFHYPPKYDCRANSTVDFTSLFHHMKHCEDVSGGLKLVNSNH
;
A
#
# COMPACT_ATOMS: atom_id res chain seq x y z
N MET A 1 76.35 20.94 34.38
CA MET A 1 75.24 21.54 35.16
C MET A 1 74.47 22.49 34.24
N ASP A 2 73.78 22.04 33.19
CA ASP A 2 72.68 21.05 33.07
C ASP A 2 71.28 21.57 33.42
N LYS A 3 70.45 21.58 32.37
CA LYS A 3 69.01 21.25 32.36
C LYS A 3 68.07 22.12 33.21
N VAL A 4 67.60 23.21 32.58
CA VAL A 4 66.17 23.57 32.62
C VAL A 4 65.61 23.37 31.21
N GLY A 5 64.95 22.24 30.99
CA GLY A 5 64.59 21.77 29.64
C GLY A 5 63.28 20.99 29.59
N CYS A 6 62.18 21.58 30.08
CA CYS A 6 60.84 21.04 29.84
C CYS A 6 59.76 22.14 29.83
N GLY A 7 59.77 22.99 28.79
CA GLY A 7 58.85 24.13 28.71
C GLY A 7 58.78 24.76 27.33
N PHE A 8 58.31 24.02 26.31
CA PHE A 8 57.70 24.58 25.08
C PHE A 8 57.08 23.49 24.19
N LYS A 9 57.69 22.29 24.11
CA LYS A 9 57.22 21.18 23.26
C LYS A 9 55.80 20.72 23.64
N SER A 10 55.52 20.50 24.94
CA SER A 10 54.21 20.02 25.40
C SER A 10 53.05 20.94 24.99
N PHE A 11 53.24 22.27 25.09
CA PHE A 11 52.22 23.25 24.73
C PHE A 11 51.95 23.29 23.22
N ARG A 12 53.00 23.16 22.37
CA ARG A 12 52.82 23.02 20.91
C ARG A 12 52.07 21.75 20.53
N THR A 13 52.32 20.63 21.19
CA THR A 13 51.58 19.38 20.94
C THR A 13 50.11 19.51 21.34
N LEU A 14 49.81 20.13 22.48
CA LEU A 14 48.44 20.36 22.93
C LEU A 14 47.65 21.24 21.95
N LEU A 15 48.28 22.31 21.46
CA LEU A 15 47.69 23.22 20.47
C LEU A 15 47.45 22.53 19.12
N ALA A 16 48.39 21.67 18.68
CA ALA A 16 48.24 20.90 17.45
C ALA A 16 47.12 19.86 17.53
N VAL A 17 46.96 19.17 18.67
CA VAL A 17 45.87 18.21 18.89
C VAL A 17 44.51 18.93 18.91
N ALA A 18 44.40 20.06 19.62
CA ALA A 18 43.15 20.84 19.67
C ALA A 18 42.73 21.37 18.28
N SER A 19 43.69 21.80 17.46
CA SER A 19 43.45 22.25 16.08
C SER A 19 42.93 21.16 15.13
N ILE A 20 43.08 19.88 15.49
CA ILE A 20 42.62 18.74 14.68
C ILE A 20 41.34 18.12 15.25
N THR A 21 41.23 17.98 16.57
CA THR A 21 40.05 17.37 17.19
C THR A 21 38.81 18.26 17.15
N PHE A 22 38.96 19.58 17.29
CA PHE A 22 37.83 20.50 17.34
C PHE A 22 37.09 20.63 15.99
N PRO A 23 37.77 20.77 14.82
CA PRO A 23 37.09 20.75 13.53
C PRO A 23 36.44 19.39 13.23
N VAL A 24 37.06 18.27 13.60
CA VAL A 24 36.49 16.93 13.39
C VAL A 24 35.23 16.72 14.23
N LEU A 25 35.20 17.19 15.49
CA LEU A 25 34.03 17.13 16.36
C LEU A 25 32.86 18.00 15.83
N ILE A 26 33.17 19.17 15.25
CA ILE A 26 32.18 20.04 14.58
C ILE A 26 31.70 19.41 13.27
N THR A 27 32.59 18.77 12.51
CA THR A 27 32.21 18.09 11.25
C THR A 27 31.35 16.86 11.53
N PHE A 28 31.64 16.12 12.61
CA PHE A 28 30.82 14.98 13.03
C PHE A 28 29.44 15.40 13.54
N THR A 29 29.35 16.52 14.28
CA THR A 29 28.06 17.06 14.74
C THR A 29 27.24 17.72 13.61
N LEU A 30 27.88 18.24 12.56
CA LEU A 30 27.20 18.76 11.37
C LEU A 30 26.84 17.69 10.32
N ILE A 31 27.57 16.58 10.22
CA ILE A 31 27.19 15.45 9.34
C ILE A 31 26.00 14.68 9.91
N HIS A 32 25.84 14.62 11.23
CA HIS A 32 24.66 14.05 11.88
C HIS A 32 23.46 15.01 11.98
N GLN A 33 23.52 16.18 11.33
CA GLN A 33 22.47 17.20 11.31
C GLN A 33 22.12 17.59 9.86
N ASN A 34 20.92 17.40 9.33
CA ASN A 34 19.69 16.88 9.93
C ASN A 34 18.90 16.09 8.89
N SER A 35 18.60 14.83 9.18
CA SER A 35 17.35 14.26 8.69
C SER A 35 16.20 14.93 9.46
N VAL A 36 15.11 15.32 8.78
CA VAL A 36 13.93 15.90 9.47
C VAL A 36 13.37 14.91 10.51
N PHE A 37 13.56 13.61 10.28
CA PHE A 37 13.18 12.54 11.20
C PHE A 37 13.97 12.56 12.52
N ASP A 38 15.27 12.86 12.50
CA ASP A 38 16.11 12.84 13.71
C ASP A 38 15.73 14.01 14.64
N LEU A 39 15.39 15.17 14.06
CA LEU A 39 14.94 16.34 14.81
C LEU A 39 13.58 16.09 15.49
N VAL A 40 12.63 15.46 14.79
CA VAL A 40 11.31 15.12 15.36
C VAL A 40 11.41 14.02 16.42
N HIS A 41 12.29 13.02 16.21
CA HIS A 41 12.52 11.97 17.20
C HIS A 41 13.06 12.54 18.53
N GLY A 42 13.96 13.52 18.48
CA GLY A 42 14.45 14.21 19.67
C GLY A 42 13.34 14.80 20.53
N PHE A 43 12.33 15.41 19.91
CA PHE A 43 11.14 15.93 20.62
C PHE A 43 10.21 14.82 21.13
N ASN A 44 9.98 13.76 20.36
CA ASN A 44 9.07 12.69 20.77
C ASN A 44 9.64 11.84 21.92
N ASP A 45 10.95 11.58 21.95
CA ASP A 45 11.60 10.90 23.08
C ASP A 45 11.61 11.79 24.34
N LEU A 46 11.80 13.11 24.19
CA LEU A 46 11.61 14.08 25.29
C LEU A 46 10.16 14.09 25.81
N ALA A 47 9.15 14.07 24.93
CA ALA A 47 7.75 14.04 25.31
C ALA A 47 7.34 12.71 25.99
N ALA A 48 7.84 11.57 25.51
CA ALA A 48 7.63 10.26 26.12
C ALA A 48 8.27 10.18 27.52
N ARG A 49 9.47 10.75 27.69
CA ARG A 49 10.13 10.87 28.99
C ARG A 49 9.36 11.81 29.94
N ALA A 50 8.82 12.93 29.44
CA ALA A 50 7.98 13.82 30.23
C ALA A 50 6.67 13.14 30.69
N HIS A 51 5.99 12.40 29.83
CA HIS A 51 4.81 11.62 30.21
C HIS A 51 5.12 10.50 31.22
N ASN A 52 6.26 9.81 31.07
CA ASN A 52 6.69 8.81 32.04
C ASN A 52 7.09 9.44 33.38
N ALA A 53 7.75 10.60 33.39
CA ALA A 53 8.02 11.35 34.61
C ALA A 53 6.73 11.76 35.33
N SER A 54 5.74 12.30 34.61
CA SER A 54 4.42 12.63 35.16
C SER A 54 3.71 11.42 35.75
N ASN A 55 3.79 10.25 35.09
CA ASN A 55 3.22 9.00 35.59
C ASN A 55 3.99 8.42 36.81
N ILE A 56 5.28 8.69 36.95
CA ILE A 56 6.08 8.31 38.13
C ILE A 56 5.72 9.22 39.32
N VAL A 57 5.55 10.53 39.10
CA VAL A 57 5.09 11.47 40.13
C VAL A 57 3.66 11.14 40.58
N LEU A 58 2.74 10.79 39.66
CA LEU A 58 1.39 10.35 40.04
C LEU A 58 1.39 9.05 40.88
N LYS A 59 2.30 8.11 40.58
CA LYS A 59 2.43 6.85 41.34
C LYS A 59 3.07 7.04 42.71
N GLN A 60 4.08 7.89 42.84
CA GLN A 60 4.63 8.25 44.16
C GLN A 60 3.62 9.02 45.02
N GLY A 61 2.70 9.78 44.42
CA GLY A 61 1.56 10.39 45.12
C GLY A 61 0.50 9.39 45.64
N THR A 62 0.48 8.15 45.15
CA THR A 62 -0.53 7.13 45.54
C THR A 62 0.02 5.97 46.38
N GLN A 63 1.33 5.88 46.61
CA GLN A 63 1.94 4.79 47.41
C GLN A 63 2.17 5.12 48.90
N ASN A 64 1.79 6.31 49.36
CA ASN A 64 1.77 6.67 50.79
C ASN A 64 0.43 6.35 51.50
N ALA A 65 -0.46 5.60 50.84
CA ALA A 65 -1.65 5.01 51.45
C ALA A 65 -1.67 3.50 51.16
N ILE A 66 -2.16 2.72 52.14
CA ILE A 66 -2.24 1.25 52.12
C ILE A 66 -0.88 0.54 52.37
N THR A 67 -0.35 0.73 53.57
CA THR A 67 0.48 -0.29 54.24
C THR A 67 -0.44 -1.23 55.02
N THR A 68 -0.64 -2.48 54.60
CA THR A 68 -0.79 -3.66 55.49
C THR A 68 -0.94 -5.00 54.75
N ASN A 69 -0.06 -5.94 55.12
CA ASN A 69 -0.27 -7.40 55.23
C ASN A 69 -0.19 -8.36 54.00
N VAL A 70 0.49 -9.47 54.31
CA VAL A 70 0.54 -10.83 53.69
C VAL A 70 1.67 -11.12 52.68
N VAL A 71 2.16 -12.37 52.75
CA VAL A 71 3.52 -12.88 52.49
C VAL A 71 3.43 -14.27 51.78
N GLN A 72 4.54 -14.77 51.20
CA GLN A 72 4.73 -16.08 50.50
C GLN A 72 3.99 -16.22 49.15
N GLU A 73 4.41 -16.96 48.11
CA GLU A 73 5.65 -17.68 47.72
C GLU A 73 5.67 -17.81 46.17
N GLY A 74 6.70 -18.25 45.43
CA GLY A 74 8.03 -18.82 45.71
C GLY A 74 8.92 -18.80 44.44
N ALA A 75 9.85 -19.76 44.23
CA ALA A 75 10.70 -19.84 43.01
C ALA A 75 11.11 -21.29 42.63
N GLN A 76 11.87 -21.44 41.52
CA GLN A 76 12.50 -22.65 40.88
C GLN A 76 11.79 -23.19 39.61
N ASN A 77 12.46 -23.77 38.59
CA ASN A 77 13.89 -23.84 38.21
C ASN A 77 14.04 -24.15 36.69
N ALA A 78 15.27 -24.23 36.16
CA ALA A 78 15.56 -24.38 34.71
C ALA A 78 16.43 -25.61 34.32
N SER A 79 16.30 -26.08 33.07
CA SER A 79 17.25 -26.87 32.25
C SER A 79 16.69 -26.95 30.81
N ILE A 80 17.36 -26.55 29.71
CA ILE A 80 18.60 -26.99 29.03
C ILE A 80 18.55 -28.45 28.53
N GLN A 81 18.47 -28.63 27.22
CA GLN A 81 19.29 -29.60 26.47
C GLN A 81 19.35 -29.26 24.95
N GLU A 82 20.53 -29.41 24.36
CA GLU A 82 20.79 -29.32 22.91
C GLU A 82 20.71 -30.70 22.25
N PHE A 83 20.54 -30.77 20.92
CA PHE A 83 21.25 -31.76 20.07
C PHE A 83 21.29 -31.33 18.59
N GLN A 84 22.34 -31.73 17.87
CA GLN A 84 22.65 -31.37 16.48
C GLN A 84 22.33 -32.48 15.45
N ASN A 85 22.48 -32.16 14.15
CA ASN A 85 22.76 -33.07 13.01
C ASN A 85 21.57 -33.93 12.48
N ALA A 86 21.46 -34.29 11.19
CA ALA A 86 22.25 -33.97 9.99
C ALA A 86 21.43 -34.02 8.67
N THR A 87 21.96 -33.33 7.66
CA THR A 87 22.00 -33.57 6.20
C THR A 87 21.27 -34.79 5.59
N VAL A 88 20.53 -34.58 4.49
CA VAL A 88 20.24 -35.60 3.46
C VAL A 88 20.53 -35.03 2.05
N LYS A 89 21.11 -35.88 1.17
CA LYS A 89 21.55 -35.54 -0.19
C LYS A 89 20.46 -35.76 -1.26
N THR A 90 20.71 -35.17 -2.42
CA THR A 90 20.01 -35.32 -3.71
C THR A 90 20.25 -36.65 -4.43
N GLY A 91 19.29 -37.05 -5.28
CA GLY A 91 19.54 -37.87 -6.49
C GLY A 91 18.53 -38.99 -6.74
N GLY A 92 18.19 -39.24 -8.02
CA GLY A 92 17.49 -40.47 -8.44
C GLY A 92 16.32 -40.29 -9.41
N GLU A 93 16.62 -40.07 -10.68
CA GLU A 93 15.69 -40.13 -11.82
C GLU A 93 15.50 -41.59 -12.30
N LYS A 94 14.32 -41.94 -12.85
CA LYS A 94 14.14 -43.09 -13.79
C LYS A 94 12.76 -43.07 -14.47
N ASP A 95 12.76 -43.17 -15.80
CA ASP A 95 11.58 -43.34 -16.65
C ASP A 95 10.94 -44.73 -16.54
N HIS A 96 9.68 -44.85 -16.96
CA HIS A 96 9.23 -45.85 -17.94
C HIS A 96 7.88 -45.49 -18.59
N ASN A 97 7.84 -45.55 -19.93
CA ASN A 97 6.63 -45.46 -20.74
C ASN A 97 5.98 -46.84 -20.92
N VAL A 98 4.66 -46.95 -20.79
CA VAL A 98 3.85 -48.00 -21.46
C VAL A 98 2.48 -47.43 -21.88
N ILE A 99 2.16 -47.62 -23.17
CA ILE A 99 0.85 -47.54 -23.85
C ILE A 99 0.80 -48.89 -24.62
N PRO A 100 -0.29 -49.70 -24.61
CA PRO A 100 -1.59 -49.37 -25.23
C PRO A 100 -2.80 -50.02 -24.48
N ASP A 101 -4.05 -50.18 -24.95
CA ASP A 101 -4.73 -49.86 -26.24
C ASP A 101 -6.27 -49.81 -26.06
N SER A 102 -6.97 -49.36 -27.11
CA SER A 102 -8.35 -49.74 -27.52
C SER A 102 -9.60 -49.39 -26.69
N ALA A 103 -10.66 -49.02 -27.42
CA ALA A 103 -12.06 -48.91 -26.96
C ALA A 103 -12.85 -50.20 -27.27
N PRO A 104 -14.13 -50.31 -26.87
CA PRO A 104 -15.15 -50.27 -27.93
C PRO A 104 -16.46 -49.49 -27.58
N ILE A 105 -17.34 -49.47 -28.58
CA ILE A 105 -18.55 -48.65 -28.77
C ILE A 105 -19.82 -49.45 -28.39
N ASP A 106 -20.85 -48.84 -27.78
CA ASP A 106 -22.22 -48.84 -28.36
C ASP A 106 -23.32 -47.97 -27.70
N LYS A 107 -24.18 -47.42 -28.58
CA LYS A 107 -25.64 -47.10 -28.52
C LYS A 107 -26.27 -46.51 -27.24
N VAL A 108 -26.81 -45.29 -27.26
CA VAL A 108 -28.12 -44.83 -27.84
C VAL A 108 -29.35 -45.16 -26.98
N LEU A 109 -30.02 -44.12 -26.46
CA LEU A 109 -31.48 -43.99 -26.47
C LEU A 109 -31.91 -42.51 -26.38
N GLU A 110 -32.79 -42.06 -27.28
CA GLU A 110 -33.49 -40.78 -27.17
C GLU A 110 -34.69 -40.90 -26.20
N ASN A 111 -35.11 -39.78 -25.59
CA ASN A 111 -36.53 -39.43 -25.72
C ASN A 111 -36.82 -37.92 -25.52
N LYS A 112 -37.94 -37.47 -26.10
CA LYS A 112 -38.35 -36.06 -26.24
C LYS A 112 -39.48 -35.69 -25.27
N ASN A 113 -39.62 -34.39 -24.98
CA ASN A 113 -40.85 -33.56 -25.04
C ASN A 113 -40.72 -32.38 -24.05
N GLN A 114 -40.73 -31.11 -24.48
CA GLN A 114 -41.77 -30.29 -25.15
C GLN A 114 -42.73 -29.58 -24.18
N ASN A 115 -42.88 -28.27 -24.45
CA ASN A 115 -43.92 -27.29 -24.07
C ASN A 115 -43.41 -26.12 -23.21
N ALA A 116 -43.83 -24.86 -23.36
CA ALA A 116 -44.43 -24.04 -24.44
C ALA A 116 -44.67 -22.63 -23.83
N LYS A 117 -44.58 -21.56 -24.63
CA LYS A 117 -44.92 -20.15 -24.26
C LYS A 117 -46.43 -19.87 -24.52
N PRO A 118 -47.09 -18.78 -24.04
CA PRO A 118 -46.80 -17.33 -24.22
C PRO A 118 -46.70 -16.56 -22.86
N GLY A 119 -46.78 -15.22 -22.69
CA GLY A 119 -46.82 -14.02 -23.58
C GLY A 119 -47.47 -12.79 -22.88
N ILE A 120 -47.64 -11.65 -23.58
CA ILE A 120 -48.35 -10.38 -23.19
C ILE A 120 -47.58 -9.56 -22.11
N LEU A 121 -47.02 -8.34 -22.36
CA LEU A 121 -47.61 -6.98 -22.57
C LEU A 121 -48.35 -6.46 -21.30
N GLU A 122 -48.27 -5.19 -20.82
CA GLU A 122 -48.07 -3.87 -21.45
C GLU A 122 -47.19 -2.88 -20.63
N GLU A 123 -47.28 -1.58 -20.93
CA GLU A 123 -46.34 -0.46 -20.76
C GLU A 123 -46.61 0.50 -19.54
N PRO A 124 -45.82 1.60 -19.32
CA PRO A 124 -45.75 2.29 -18.02
C PRO A 124 -46.67 3.51 -17.84
N ALA A 125 -46.88 3.91 -16.58
CA ALA A 125 -47.58 5.14 -16.21
C ALA A 125 -46.68 6.39 -16.33
N GLN A 126 -47.21 7.44 -16.93
CA GLN A 126 -46.53 8.73 -17.15
C GLN A 126 -46.81 9.77 -16.05
N THR A 127 -45.94 10.78 -16.01
CA THR A 127 -45.98 12.02 -15.20
C THR A 127 -47.15 12.97 -15.51
N LEU A 128 -47.55 13.79 -14.54
CA LEU A 128 -48.09 15.15 -14.75
C LEU A 128 -47.60 16.12 -13.64
N PRO A 129 -47.53 17.46 -13.88
CA PRO A 129 -46.77 18.41 -13.05
C PRO A 129 -47.62 19.45 -12.28
N LEU A 130 -46.97 20.22 -11.40
CA LEU A 130 -47.36 21.58 -10.99
C LEU A 130 -46.11 22.47 -11.07
N LEU A 131 -46.05 23.46 -11.96
CA LEU A 131 -46.71 24.78 -11.97
C LEU A 131 -45.84 25.85 -11.31
N ASP A 132 -45.35 26.74 -12.16
CA ASP A 132 -44.42 27.83 -11.90
C ASP A 132 -45.19 29.12 -11.59
N ILE A 133 -44.87 29.78 -10.46
CA ILE A 133 -45.34 31.14 -10.14
C ILE A 133 -44.22 31.90 -9.42
N GLY A 134 -43.77 32.98 -10.05
CA GLY A 134 -43.20 34.16 -9.41
C GLY A 134 -43.62 35.41 -10.19
N PRO A 135 -43.05 36.60 -9.92
CA PRO A 135 -42.20 36.98 -8.79
C PRO A 135 -42.61 38.32 -8.12
N LYS A 136 -41.98 38.70 -6.99
CA LYS A 136 -41.29 40.01 -6.79
C LYS A 136 -40.81 40.29 -5.35
N ASN A 137 -39.51 40.53 -5.24
CA ASN A 137 -38.79 41.55 -4.44
C ASN A 137 -39.18 41.83 -2.97
N ASN A 138 -38.29 41.48 -2.02
CA ASN A 138 -37.39 42.44 -1.33
C ASN A 138 -36.65 41.83 -0.12
N SER A 139 -35.34 41.58 -0.26
CA SER A 139 -34.30 41.87 0.76
C SER A 139 -32.94 41.33 0.28
N SER A 140 -31.87 42.12 0.45
CA SER A 140 -30.52 41.78 -0.05
C SER A 140 -29.62 41.29 1.09
N GLU A 141 -29.87 40.08 1.60
CA GLU A 141 -28.97 39.40 2.58
C GLU A 141 -28.59 37.94 2.22
N ASP A 142 -29.28 37.30 1.27
CA ASP A 142 -29.03 35.87 0.95
C ASP A 142 -27.70 35.58 0.23
N GLY A 143 -27.02 36.61 -0.29
CA GLY A 143 -25.79 36.45 -1.07
C GLY A 143 -24.62 35.84 -0.27
N GLU A 144 -24.42 36.27 0.97
CA GLU A 144 -23.31 35.76 1.81
C GLU A 144 -23.63 34.40 2.42
N ASN A 145 -24.89 34.15 2.78
CA ASN A 145 -25.32 32.86 3.35
C ASN A 145 -25.28 31.72 2.32
N VAL A 146 -25.67 31.96 1.06
CA VAL A 146 -25.53 30.95 0.00
C VAL A 146 -24.06 30.68 -0.33
N LEU A 147 -23.20 31.71 -0.32
CA LEU A 147 -21.76 31.53 -0.57
C LEU A 147 -21.07 30.79 0.58
N SER A 148 -21.39 31.10 1.83
CA SER A 148 -20.83 30.44 3.02
C SER A 148 -21.33 28.99 3.14
N LEU A 149 -22.61 28.72 2.84
CA LEU A 149 -23.18 27.38 2.81
C LEU A 149 -22.58 26.54 1.68
N SER A 150 -22.46 27.09 0.47
CA SER A 150 -21.80 26.42 -0.66
C SER A 150 -20.32 26.10 -0.37
N THR A 151 -19.61 27.03 0.26
CA THR A 151 -18.22 26.83 0.71
C THR A 151 -18.14 25.75 1.78
N THR A 152 -19.02 25.77 2.79
CA THR A 152 -19.09 24.76 3.85
C THR A 152 -19.43 23.37 3.32
N ILE A 153 -20.38 23.27 2.38
CA ILE A 153 -20.72 22.02 1.67
C ILE A 153 -19.51 21.52 0.86
N THR A 154 -18.76 22.41 0.22
CA THR A 154 -17.57 22.05 -0.56
C THR A 154 -16.44 21.56 0.34
N ILE A 155 -16.14 22.26 1.44
CA ILE A 155 -15.15 21.85 2.45
C ILE A 155 -15.54 20.49 3.05
N SER A 156 -16.83 20.28 3.39
CA SER A 156 -17.33 19.01 3.92
C SER A 156 -17.15 17.86 2.92
N LYS A 157 -17.49 18.08 1.65
CA LYS A 157 -17.27 17.10 0.56
C LYS A 157 -15.79 16.79 0.37
N ASP A 158 -14.92 17.81 0.36
CA ASP A 158 -13.48 17.63 0.17
C ASP A 158 -12.82 16.94 1.38
N LYS A 159 -13.25 17.26 2.61
CA LYS A 159 -12.82 16.61 3.87
C LYS A 159 -13.19 15.12 3.91
N LEU A 160 -14.36 14.75 3.37
CA LEU A 160 -14.86 13.37 3.30
C LEU A 160 -14.52 12.66 1.97
N LEU A 161 -13.69 13.27 1.12
CA LEU A 161 -13.25 12.77 -0.18
C LEU A 161 -14.44 12.35 -1.09
N ASP A 162 -15.39 13.27 -1.29
CA ASP A 162 -16.65 13.08 -2.02
C ASP A 162 -17.48 11.87 -1.50
N GLY A 163 -17.57 11.71 -0.18
CA GLY A 163 -18.38 10.68 0.49
C GLY A 163 -17.71 9.32 0.67
N LEU A 164 -16.48 9.17 0.19
CA LEU A 164 -15.66 7.97 0.41
C LEU A 164 -15.45 7.69 1.90
N LEU A 165 -15.21 8.73 2.71
CA LEU A 165 -15.02 8.64 4.16
C LEU A 165 -16.31 8.97 4.94
N VAL A 166 -16.45 8.38 6.13
CA VAL A 166 -17.45 8.79 7.14
C VAL A 166 -16.89 9.85 8.08
N SER A 167 -17.77 10.64 8.70
CA SER A 167 -17.44 11.67 9.71
C SER A 167 -17.44 11.15 11.16
N SER A 168 -17.63 9.85 11.38
CA SER A 168 -17.87 9.26 12.71
C SER A 168 -16.61 8.89 13.51
N PHE A 169 -15.40 9.19 13.00
CA PHE A 169 -14.17 8.99 13.78
C PHE A 169 -13.88 10.23 14.62
N ASP A 170 -13.34 10.02 15.83
CA ASP A 170 -12.71 11.11 16.58
C ASP A 170 -11.54 11.70 15.78
N GLU A 171 -11.52 13.03 15.58
CA GLU A 171 -10.51 13.70 14.77
C GLU A 171 -9.12 13.65 15.43
N ALA A 172 -9.05 13.63 16.76
CA ALA A 172 -7.79 13.54 17.50
C ALA A 172 -7.12 12.17 17.36
N SER A 173 -7.90 11.08 17.24
CA SER A 173 -7.40 9.73 17.03
C SER A 173 -6.64 9.53 15.70
N CYS A 174 -6.94 10.34 14.67
CA CYS A 174 -6.32 10.25 13.36
C CYS A 174 -6.42 11.56 12.56
N PHE A 175 -5.50 12.50 12.80
CA PHE A 175 -5.50 13.80 12.13
C PHE A 175 -5.46 13.70 10.60
N SER A 176 -4.68 12.75 10.05
CA SER A 176 -4.51 12.60 8.60
C SER A 176 -5.82 12.26 7.86
N ARG A 177 -6.77 11.59 8.54
CA ARG A 177 -8.08 11.23 8.00
C ARG A 177 -8.84 12.46 7.51
N TYR A 178 -8.76 13.55 8.26
CA TYR A 178 -9.57 14.74 8.06
C TYR A 178 -8.75 16.00 7.74
N GLN A 179 -7.43 15.99 7.86
CA GLN A 179 -6.55 17.09 7.45
C GLN A 179 -5.90 16.87 6.07
N SER A 180 -5.82 15.64 5.57
CA SER A 180 -5.08 15.36 4.32
C SER A 180 -5.59 16.07 3.08
N TYR A 181 -6.87 16.47 3.05
CA TYR A 181 -7.43 17.28 1.95
C TYR A 181 -6.78 18.67 1.83
N LEU A 182 -6.24 19.22 2.93
CA LEU A 182 -5.53 20.51 2.93
C LEU A 182 -4.17 20.46 2.20
N TYR A 183 -3.60 19.27 2.08
CA TYR A 183 -2.26 19.03 1.50
C TYR A 183 -2.33 18.41 0.10
N ARG A 184 -3.54 18.02 -0.34
CA ARG A 184 -3.79 17.31 -1.60
C ARG A 184 -4.58 18.20 -2.55
N LYS A 185 -4.25 18.14 -3.84
CA LYS A 185 -5.17 18.61 -4.88
C LYS A 185 -6.44 17.76 -4.85
N ARG A 186 -7.61 18.37 -5.07
CA ARG A 186 -8.87 17.65 -5.23
C ARG A 186 -8.74 16.69 -6.42
N SER A 187 -9.07 15.41 -6.21
CA SER A 187 -9.03 14.42 -7.29
C SER A 187 -10.20 14.64 -8.26
N SER A 188 -9.93 14.53 -9.55
CA SER A 188 -10.95 14.45 -10.60
C SER A 188 -11.71 13.12 -10.58
N HIS A 189 -11.13 12.08 -9.97
CA HIS A 189 -11.70 10.74 -9.87
C HIS A 189 -12.63 10.70 -8.66
N LYS A 190 -13.94 10.79 -8.89
CA LYS A 190 -14.98 10.67 -7.86
C LYS A 190 -15.36 9.20 -7.65
N PRO A 191 -15.53 8.74 -6.40
CA PRO A 191 -16.08 7.41 -6.12
C PRO A 191 -17.51 7.30 -6.68
N SER A 192 -17.93 6.10 -7.05
CA SER A 192 -19.33 5.84 -7.39
C SER A 192 -20.19 5.75 -6.12
N GLU A 193 -21.47 6.15 -6.21
CA GLU A 193 -22.44 5.95 -5.13
C GLU A 193 -22.57 4.46 -4.75
N TYR A 194 -22.39 3.56 -5.72
CA TYR A 194 -22.40 2.12 -5.48
C TYR A 194 -21.18 1.66 -4.66
N LEU A 195 -19.98 2.19 -4.92
CA LEU A 195 -18.79 1.95 -4.10
C LEU A 195 -18.98 2.52 -2.68
N ILE A 196 -19.51 3.72 -2.55
CA ILE A 196 -19.82 4.34 -1.24
C ILE A 196 -20.77 3.42 -0.46
N SER A 197 -21.88 2.99 -1.06
CA SER A 197 -22.83 2.05 -0.45
C SER A 197 -22.19 0.72 -0.04
N LYS A 198 -21.32 0.14 -0.88
CA LYS A 198 -20.55 -1.07 -0.55
C LYS A 198 -19.63 -0.87 0.66
N LEU A 199 -18.96 0.28 0.77
CA LEU A 199 -18.11 0.60 1.91
C LEU A 199 -18.95 0.73 3.20
N ARG A 200 -20.08 1.45 3.16
CA ARG A 200 -21.01 1.55 4.32
C ARG A 200 -21.55 0.17 4.75
N LYS A 201 -21.92 -0.71 3.80
CA LYS A 201 -22.30 -2.11 4.09
C LYS A 201 -21.15 -2.87 4.75
N TYR A 202 -19.93 -2.73 4.23
CA TYR A 202 -18.75 -3.38 4.76
C TYR A 202 -18.44 -2.92 6.20
N GLU A 203 -18.52 -1.63 6.49
CA GLU A 203 -18.34 -1.07 7.84
C GLU A 203 -19.32 -1.71 8.84
N HIS A 204 -20.58 -1.89 8.45
CA HIS A 204 -21.59 -2.58 9.27
C HIS A 204 -21.27 -4.08 9.50
N ILE A 205 -20.80 -4.79 8.47
CA ILE A 205 -20.31 -6.17 8.59
C ILE A 205 -19.14 -6.22 9.57
N HIS A 206 -18.17 -5.31 9.42
CA HIS A 206 -16.97 -5.26 10.27
C HIS A 206 -17.30 -4.94 11.73
N ARG A 207 -18.23 -4.01 12.00
CA ARG A 207 -18.72 -3.72 13.36
C ARG A 207 -19.41 -4.93 14.00
N SER A 208 -20.19 -5.67 13.21
CA SER A 208 -21.01 -6.79 13.69
C SER A 208 -20.23 -8.11 13.86
N CYS A 209 -19.20 -8.33 13.04
CA CYS A 209 -18.41 -9.57 12.96
C CYS A 209 -16.93 -9.39 13.34
N GLY A 210 -16.45 -8.18 13.59
CA GLY A 210 -15.04 -7.88 13.87
C GLY A 210 -14.52 -8.44 15.20
N PRO A 211 -13.25 -8.14 15.55
CA PRO A 211 -12.64 -8.56 16.81
C PRO A 211 -13.48 -8.22 18.04
N SER A 212 -13.32 -9.02 19.10
CA SER A 212 -14.05 -8.89 20.37
C SER A 212 -15.57 -9.14 20.31
N THR A 213 -16.18 -9.27 19.13
CA THR A 213 -17.61 -9.60 18.99
C THR A 213 -17.92 -11.05 19.41
N LYS A 214 -19.19 -11.31 19.79
CA LYS A 214 -19.67 -12.67 20.11
C LYS A 214 -19.48 -13.65 18.94
N PHE A 215 -19.66 -13.19 17.70
CA PHE A 215 -19.49 -14.02 16.50
C PHE A 215 -18.02 -14.36 16.23
N TYR A 216 -17.12 -13.38 16.31
CA TYR A 216 -15.68 -13.59 16.22
C TYR A 216 -15.21 -14.60 17.27
N ASN A 217 -15.56 -14.38 18.54
CA ASN A 217 -15.17 -15.26 19.64
C ASN A 217 -15.72 -16.69 19.47
N LYS A 218 -16.94 -16.88 18.92
CA LYS A 218 -17.49 -18.22 18.65
C LYS A 218 -16.64 -19.00 17.64
N ILE A 219 -16.24 -18.36 16.54
CA ILE A 219 -15.47 -18.99 15.46
C ILE A 219 -14.02 -19.22 15.89
N MET A 220 -13.37 -18.19 16.45
CA MET A 220 -11.96 -18.25 16.84
C MET A 220 -11.68 -19.06 18.11
N ARG A 221 -12.71 -19.46 18.88
CA ARG A 221 -12.56 -20.44 19.98
C ARG A 221 -12.67 -21.90 19.50
N LYS A 222 -13.37 -22.16 18.38
CA LYS A 222 -13.61 -23.53 17.87
C LYS A 222 -12.51 -24.01 16.92
N GLY A 223 -12.00 -23.14 16.05
CA GLY A 223 -10.79 -23.43 15.27
C GLY A 223 -10.88 -24.58 14.28
N THR A 224 -9.83 -25.39 14.23
CA THR A 224 -9.79 -26.64 13.45
C THR A 224 -10.77 -27.71 13.97
N LYS A 225 -11.30 -27.57 15.20
CA LYS A 225 -12.34 -28.44 15.78
C LYS A 225 -13.77 -27.98 15.45
N PHE A 226 -13.95 -27.08 14.48
CA PHE A 226 -15.26 -26.59 14.04
C PHE A 226 -16.02 -27.70 13.27
N SER A 227 -17.23 -28.03 13.72
CA SER A 227 -18.04 -29.10 13.13
C SER A 227 -18.90 -28.60 11.97
N LYS A 228 -19.29 -29.49 11.03
CA LYS A 228 -20.26 -29.18 9.96
C LYS A 228 -21.57 -28.57 10.50
N ASN A 229 -21.98 -28.95 11.71
CA ASN A 229 -23.24 -28.46 12.29
C ASN A 229 -23.14 -27.01 12.81
N ASP A 230 -21.94 -26.41 12.84
CA ASP A 230 -21.74 -24.99 13.16
C ASP A 230 -21.78 -24.07 11.93
N VAL A 231 -21.92 -24.60 10.70
CA VAL A 231 -21.80 -23.87 9.41
C VAL A 231 -22.85 -22.75 9.22
N SER A 232 -23.86 -22.67 10.10
CA SER A 232 -24.76 -21.50 10.21
C SER A 232 -24.10 -20.33 10.98
N THR A 233 -23.03 -19.76 10.42
CA THR A 233 -22.42 -18.52 10.92
C THR A 233 -22.47 -17.40 9.90
N LYS A 234 -23.14 -16.29 10.26
CA LYS A 234 -23.27 -15.08 9.43
C LYS A 234 -21.95 -14.40 9.07
N CYS A 235 -20.86 -14.71 9.77
CA CYS A 235 -19.57 -14.04 9.64
C CYS A 235 -18.52 -14.97 9.01
N LYS A 236 -17.89 -14.50 7.93
CA LYS A 236 -16.70 -15.11 7.32
C LYS A 236 -15.50 -14.17 7.44
N TYR A 237 -14.28 -14.69 7.38
CA TYR A 237 -13.06 -13.92 7.60
C TYR A 237 -12.04 -14.11 6.48
N LEU A 238 -11.25 -13.06 6.25
CA LEU A 238 -10.04 -13.05 5.45
C LEU A 238 -8.91 -12.51 6.33
N VAL A 239 -8.07 -13.40 6.84
CA VAL A 239 -6.88 -13.06 7.61
C VAL A 239 -5.73 -12.80 6.64
N TRP A 240 -5.37 -11.54 6.44
CA TRP A 240 -4.22 -11.13 5.63
C TRP A 240 -2.94 -11.10 6.47
N THR A 241 -1.83 -11.53 5.87
CA THR A 241 -0.51 -11.52 6.51
C THR A 241 0.49 -10.76 5.66
N ALA A 242 1.20 -9.80 6.27
CA ALA A 242 2.28 -9.05 5.62
C ALA A 242 3.39 -9.97 5.07
N ALA A 243 3.84 -9.69 3.85
CA ALA A 243 4.99 -10.34 3.20
C ALA A 243 5.83 -9.31 2.44
N ASN A 244 7.13 -9.56 2.33
CA ASN A 244 8.10 -8.69 1.64
C ASN A 244 8.12 -7.23 2.17
N GLY A 245 8.55 -6.26 1.35
CA GLY A 245 8.69 -4.85 1.76
C GLY A 245 7.38 -4.06 1.78
N LEU A 246 7.39 -2.88 2.42
CA LEU A 246 6.20 -2.05 2.67
C LEU A 246 5.32 -1.82 1.42
N GLY A 247 5.92 -1.48 0.26
CA GLY A 247 5.16 -1.30 -0.98
C GLY A 247 4.34 -2.53 -1.39
N ASN A 248 4.90 -3.73 -1.27
CA ASN A 248 4.19 -4.99 -1.56
C ASN A 248 3.06 -5.21 -0.55
N ARG A 249 3.33 -4.97 0.74
CA ARG A 249 2.33 -5.10 1.81
C ARG A 249 1.13 -4.19 1.58
N ILE A 250 1.36 -2.95 1.17
CA ILE A 250 0.27 -2.00 0.92
C ILE A 250 -0.57 -2.42 -0.30
N VAL A 251 0.06 -2.79 -1.43
CA VAL A 251 -0.71 -3.21 -2.61
C VAL A 251 -1.49 -4.51 -2.39
N THR A 252 -0.96 -5.45 -1.60
CA THR A 252 -1.71 -6.67 -1.26
C THR A 252 -2.81 -6.44 -0.26
N LEU A 253 -2.62 -5.52 0.70
CA LEU A 253 -3.64 -5.14 1.68
C LEU A 253 -4.86 -4.51 0.99
N VAL A 254 -4.65 -3.63 0.01
CA VAL A 254 -5.72 -3.06 -0.82
C VAL A 254 -6.40 -4.13 -1.68
N SER A 255 -5.63 -5.06 -2.26
CA SER A 255 -6.18 -6.20 -3.04
C SER A 255 -7.02 -7.13 -2.17
N ALA A 256 -6.55 -7.43 -0.95
CA ALA A 256 -7.25 -8.24 0.05
C ALA A 256 -8.51 -7.54 0.56
N PHE A 257 -8.49 -6.22 0.75
CA PHE A 257 -9.67 -5.46 1.13
C PHE A 257 -10.76 -5.51 0.06
N LEU A 258 -10.41 -5.35 -1.23
CA LEU A 258 -11.39 -5.52 -2.31
C LEU A 258 -11.96 -6.95 -2.34
N TYR A 259 -11.11 -7.97 -2.22
CA TYR A 259 -11.57 -9.36 -2.15
C TYR A 259 -12.48 -9.61 -0.93
N ALA A 260 -12.21 -8.96 0.22
CA ALA A 260 -13.06 -9.02 1.40
C ALA A 260 -14.46 -8.42 1.15
N ILE A 261 -14.55 -7.27 0.47
CA ILE A 261 -15.82 -6.65 0.06
C ILE A 261 -16.59 -7.57 -0.90
N LEU A 262 -15.93 -8.11 -1.93
CA LEU A 262 -16.56 -8.97 -2.94
C LEU A 262 -17.05 -10.32 -2.38
N THR A 263 -16.52 -10.76 -1.24
CA THR A 263 -16.85 -12.05 -0.62
C THR A 263 -17.60 -11.93 0.71
N ASP A 264 -18.06 -10.72 1.07
CA ASP A 264 -18.70 -10.39 2.36
C ASP A 264 -17.91 -10.94 3.58
N ARG A 265 -16.57 -10.83 3.53
CA ARG A 265 -15.65 -11.26 4.60
C ARG A 265 -15.17 -10.08 5.43
N VAL A 266 -14.98 -10.30 6.73
CA VAL A 266 -14.20 -9.40 7.59
C VAL A 266 -12.72 -9.57 7.27
N LEU A 267 -12.08 -8.51 6.76
CA LEU A 267 -10.62 -8.41 6.67
C LEU A 267 -10.03 -8.27 8.07
N LEU A 268 -9.16 -9.20 8.45
CA LEU A 268 -8.34 -9.12 9.65
C LEU A 268 -6.87 -9.06 9.28
N VAL A 269 -6.14 -8.13 9.85
CA VAL A 269 -4.83 -7.71 9.38
C VAL A 269 -3.77 -8.08 10.41
N LYS A 270 -2.88 -9.02 10.07
CA LYS A 270 -1.71 -9.30 10.92
C LYS A 270 -0.55 -8.40 10.54
N PHE A 271 -0.37 -7.35 11.33
CA PHE A 271 0.84 -6.53 11.34
C PHE A 271 1.95 -7.18 12.18
N GLY A 272 3.20 -7.06 11.69
CA GLY A 272 4.40 -7.19 12.52
C GLY A 272 4.61 -5.93 13.36
N THR A 273 5.65 -5.91 14.20
CA THR A 273 6.07 -4.67 14.89
C THR A 273 6.31 -3.56 13.87
N ASP A 274 6.96 -3.91 12.76
CA ASP A 274 7.33 -3.00 11.69
C ASP A 274 6.17 -2.43 10.86
N MET A 275 4.93 -2.84 11.15
CA MET A 275 3.71 -2.22 10.60
C MET A 275 2.87 -1.54 11.68
N SER A 276 3.26 -1.65 12.95
CA SER A 276 2.64 -0.92 14.04
C SER A 276 2.91 0.57 13.87
N GLY A 277 1.96 1.42 14.28
CA GLY A 277 2.10 2.87 14.15
C GLY A 277 2.08 3.43 12.71
N LEU A 278 1.96 2.63 11.63
CA LEU A 278 1.93 3.19 10.27
C LEU A 278 0.56 3.81 9.90
N PHE A 279 -0.52 3.12 10.26
CA PHE A 279 -1.88 3.42 9.79
C PHE A 279 -2.87 3.58 10.96
N CYS A 280 -3.85 4.46 10.79
CA CYS A 280 -5.02 4.52 11.66
C CYS A 280 -5.99 3.35 11.42
N GLU A 281 -6.92 3.13 12.35
CA GLU A 281 -8.06 2.22 12.16
C GLU A 281 -8.96 2.71 11.01
N PRO A 282 -9.27 1.90 9.99
CA PRO A 282 -10.03 2.31 8.81
C PRO A 282 -11.55 2.12 8.94
N PHE A 283 -12.03 1.36 9.94
CA PHE A 283 -13.45 1.02 10.08
C PHE A 283 -14.04 1.61 11.38
N PRO A 284 -15.20 2.26 11.34
CA PRO A 284 -15.78 2.93 12.51
C PRO A 284 -16.31 1.92 13.53
N ASP A 285 -16.02 2.16 14.81
CA ASP A 285 -16.41 1.32 15.95
C ASP A 285 -15.91 -0.13 15.86
N SER A 286 -14.75 -0.34 15.23
CA SER A 286 -14.13 -1.66 15.09
C SER A 286 -12.61 -1.54 14.93
N SER A 287 -11.90 -2.67 15.02
CA SER A 287 -10.48 -2.74 14.73
C SER A 287 -10.21 -3.79 13.66
N TRP A 288 -9.49 -3.43 12.60
CA TRP A 288 -9.05 -4.39 11.58
C TRP A 288 -7.89 -5.28 12.05
N LEU A 289 -7.26 -4.97 13.19
CA LEU A 289 -6.08 -5.68 13.66
C LEU A 289 -6.44 -7.08 14.14
N LEU A 290 -5.69 -8.08 13.68
CA LEU A 290 -5.83 -9.45 14.17
C LEU A 290 -5.39 -9.51 15.66
N PRO A 291 -6.26 -9.92 16.60
CA PRO A 291 -5.90 -10.00 18.02
C PRO A 291 -4.69 -10.89 18.28
N ARG A 292 -3.80 -10.47 19.18
CA ARG A 292 -2.60 -11.24 19.59
C ARG A 292 -2.93 -12.63 20.16
N SER A 293 -4.15 -12.81 20.67
CA SER A 293 -4.70 -14.08 21.17
C SER A 293 -5.15 -15.04 20.07
N PHE A 294 -5.02 -14.70 18.78
CA PHE A 294 -5.38 -15.57 17.66
C PHE A 294 -4.56 -16.88 17.70
N PRO A 295 -5.17 -18.03 18.03
CA PRO A 295 -4.41 -19.21 18.46
C PRO A 295 -3.72 -19.93 17.29
N TYR A 296 -4.26 -19.84 16.08
CA TYR A 296 -3.83 -20.62 14.91
C TYR A 296 -2.50 -20.16 14.28
N TRP A 297 -1.77 -19.24 14.91
CA TRP A 297 -0.42 -18.90 14.45
C TRP A 297 0.64 -19.93 14.87
N LYS A 298 0.44 -20.63 15.99
CA LYS A 298 1.36 -21.68 16.45
C LYS A 298 1.21 -22.98 15.63
N ASP A 299 -0.02 -23.27 15.20
CA ASP A 299 -0.38 -24.54 14.57
C ASP A 299 -0.52 -24.45 13.03
N GLN A 300 0.09 -23.46 12.37
CA GLN A 300 -0.04 -23.25 10.92
C GLN A 300 0.34 -24.47 10.06
N LYS A 301 1.17 -25.38 10.58
CA LYS A 301 1.56 -26.63 9.92
C LYS A 301 0.39 -27.62 9.74
N HIS A 302 -0.69 -27.45 10.50
CA HIS A 302 -1.88 -28.31 10.48
C HIS A 302 -3.09 -27.66 9.80
N ILE A 303 -2.91 -26.50 9.17
CA ILE A 303 -3.94 -25.84 8.37
C ILE A 303 -3.73 -26.25 6.92
N GLU A 304 -4.75 -26.82 6.30
CA GLU A 304 -4.71 -27.18 4.88
C GLU A 304 -4.40 -25.98 3.99
N THR A 305 -3.79 -26.26 2.84
CA THR A 305 -3.60 -25.27 1.78
C THR A 305 -4.57 -25.48 0.64
N TYR A 306 -4.85 -24.41 -0.10
CA TYR A 306 -5.72 -24.47 -1.27
C TYR A 306 -5.23 -25.48 -2.32
N GLU A 307 -3.91 -25.61 -2.49
CA GLU A 307 -3.27 -26.53 -3.42
C GLU A 307 -3.43 -28.00 -3.00
N ASN A 308 -3.31 -28.30 -1.69
CA ASN A 308 -3.59 -29.64 -1.17
C ASN A 308 -5.03 -30.05 -1.47
N ILE A 309 -5.99 -29.15 -1.24
CA ILE A 309 -7.40 -29.40 -1.55
C ILE A 309 -7.60 -29.67 -3.04
N LEU A 310 -7.03 -28.85 -3.92
CA LEU A 310 -7.10 -29.07 -5.38
C LEU A 310 -6.49 -30.40 -5.82
N ASN A 311 -5.37 -30.80 -5.22
CA ASN A 311 -4.73 -32.09 -5.51
C ASN A 311 -5.60 -33.26 -5.02
N ASN A 312 -6.20 -33.15 -3.83
CA ASN A 312 -7.11 -34.17 -3.29
C ASN A 312 -8.37 -34.33 -4.16
N PHE A 313 -8.94 -33.25 -4.69
CA PHE A 313 -10.07 -33.31 -5.63
C PHE A 313 -9.75 -34.03 -6.95
N LYS A 314 -8.49 -34.02 -7.40
CA LYS A 314 -8.06 -34.77 -8.60
C LYS A 314 -7.93 -36.27 -8.32
N VAL A 315 -7.65 -36.67 -7.08
CA VAL A 315 -7.42 -38.07 -6.68
C VAL A 315 -8.71 -38.74 -6.21
N ASN A 316 -9.57 -38.02 -5.46
CA ASN A 316 -10.85 -38.51 -4.97
C ASN A 316 -11.96 -37.48 -5.24
N SER A 317 -12.84 -37.81 -6.18
CA SER A 317 -14.04 -37.01 -6.52
C SER A 317 -15.15 -37.09 -5.46
N SER A 318 -15.08 -38.06 -4.56
CA SER A 318 -16.08 -38.32 -3.53
C SER A 318 -15.91 -37.47 -2.26
N GLN A 319 -16.74 -36.43 -2.12
CA GLN A 319 -17.00 -35.68 -0.87
C GLN A 319 -15.77 -35.24 -0.04
N VAL A 320 -14.81 -34.52 -0.66
CA VAL A 320 -13.76 -33.82 0.10
C VAL A 320 -14.38 -32.89 1.15
N LEU A 321 -14.06 -33.12 2.42
CA LEU A 321 -14.55 -32.31 3.53
C LEU A 321 -13.81 -30.96 3.54
N LEU A 322 -14.52 -29.88 3.20
CA LEU A 322 -13.94 -28.54 3.21
C LEU A 322 -13.61 -28.11 4.66
N PRO A 323 -12.36 -27.69 4.94
CA PRO A 323 -11.96 -27.30 6.29
C PRO A 323 -12.51 -25.91 6.67
N PRO A 324 -12.69 -25.64 7.97
CA PRO A 324 -13.12 -24.32 8.45
C PRO A 324 -12.08 -23.21 8.21
N PHE A 325 -10.79 -23.58 8.16
CA PHE A 325 -9.63 -22.72 7.94
C PHE A 325 -8.85 -23.22 6.73
N LEU A 326 -8.42 -22.32 5.84
CA LEU A 326 -7.64 -22.63 4.65
C LEU A 326 -6.55 -21.59 4.41
N ILE A 327 -5.32 -22.03 4.11
CA ILE A 327 -4.26 -21.15 3.64
C ILE A 327 -4.39 -20.97 2.12
N LEU A 328 -4.48 -19.71 1.67
CA LEU A 328 -4.46 -19.32 0.27
C LEU A 328 -3.15 -18.58 -0.02
N ASN A 329 -2.28 -19.17 -0.84
CA ASN A 329 -0.96 -18.61 -1.15
C ASN A 329 -0.93 -17.97 -2.55
N LEU A 330 -0.89 -16.64 -2.59
CA LEU A 330 -0.78 -15.81 -3.79
C LEU A 330 0.53 -15.00 -3.79
N GLN A 331 1.63 -15.57 -3.27
CA GLN A 331 2.97 -14.98 -3.33
C GLN A 331 3.69 -15.32 -4.64
N HIS A 332 4.54 -14.42 -5.15
CA HIS A 332 5.28 -14.64 -6.40
C HIS A 332 6.23 -15.86 -6.40
N THR A 333 6.71 -16.28 -5.23
CA THR A 333 7.57 -17.47 -5.07
C THR A 333 6.80 -18.79 -5.17
N HIS A 334 5.47 -18.73 -5.18
CA HIS A 334 4.58 -19.89 -5.25
C HIS A 334 4.33 -20.32 -6.69
N ASP A 335 5.41 -20.60 -7.42
CA ASP A 335 5.41 -21.01 -8.83
C ASP A 335 5.22 -22.54 -9.00
N ARG A 336 4.75 -23.22 -7.93
CA ARG A 336 4.41 -24.64 -7.97
C ARG A 336 2.90 -24.77 -8.08
N HIS A 337 2.47 -25.18 -9.28
CA HIS A 337 1.10 -25.49 -9.72
C HIS A 337 0.27 -24.30 -10.24
N ASN A 338 -0.61 -24.61 -11.19
CA ASN A 338 -1.51 -23.65 -11.85
C ASN A 338 -2.45 -23.02 -10.81
N ASN A 339 -2.20 -21.75 -10.49
CA ASN A 339 -3.05 -20.99 -9.58
C ASN A 339 -4.34 -20.59 -10.28
N PHE A 340 -5.44 -21.28 -9.96
CA PHE A 340 -6.77 -21.05 -10.51
C PHE A 340 -7.63 -20.05 -9.69
N PHE A 341 -7.03 -19.23 -8.82
CA PHE A 341 -7.76 -18.25 -8.00
C PHE A 341 -8.68 -17.32 -8.82
N HIS A 342 -8.35 -17.03 -10.08
CA HIS A 342 -9.13 -16.22 -11.01
C HIS A 342 -10.34 -16.94 -11.65
N CYS A 343 -10.66 -18.18 -11.25
CA CYS A 343 -11.74 -18.99 -11.82
C CYS A 343 -12.95 -19.13 -10.89
N ASP A 344 -14.18 -19.08 -11.42
CA ASP A 344 -15.41 -19.16 -10.61
C ASP A 344 -15.49 -20.45 -9.78
N GLY A 345 -15.20 -21.63 -10.36
CA GLY A 345 -15.24 -22.90 -9.60
C GLY A 345 -14.25 -22.95 -8.42
N SER A 346 -13.17 -22.17 -8.50
CA SER A 346 -12.24 -21.96 -7.37
C SER A 346 -12.85 -21.03 -6.32
N GLN A 347 -13.54 -19.96 -6.75
CA GLN A 347 -14.26 -19.07 -5.85
C GLN A 347 -15.46 -19.76 -5.17
N ASP A 348 -16.21 -20.62 -5.85
CA ASP A 348 -17.31 -21.41 -5.28
C ASP A 348 -16.87 -22.31 -4.13
N LEU A 349 -15.63 -22.80 -4.19
CA LEU A 349 -14.97 -23.52 -3.09
C LEU A 349 -14.56 -22.56 -1.98
N LEU A 350 -13.79 -21.51 -2.32
CA LEU A 350 -13.27 -20.53 -1.35
C LEU A 350 -14.40 -19.83 -0.58
N GLN A 351 -15.55 -19.57 -1.21
CA GLN A 351 -16.74 -18.99 -0.61
C GLN A 351 -17.34 -19.84 0.51
N LYS A 352 -17.16 -21.17 0.49
CA LYS A 352 -17.67 -22.10 1.51
C LYS A 352 -16.77 -22.14 2.75
N ILE A 353 -15.51 -21.71 2.65
CA ILE A 353 -14.55 -21.69 3.76
C ILE A 353 -14.86 -20.53 4.72
N SER A 354 -14.91 -20.79 6.02
CA SER A 354 -15.21 -19.77 7.03
C SER A 354 -14.07 -18.78 7.23
N VAL A 355 -12.82 -19.25 7.32
CA VAL A 355 -11.62 -18.41 7.52
C VAL A 355 -10.58 -18.70 6.44
N LEU A 356 -10.31 -17.71 5.58
CA LEU A 356 -9.19 -17.75 4.63
C LEU A 356 -7.98 -17.05 5.24
N ILE A 357 -6.81 -17.69 5.23
CA ILE A 357 -5.53 -17.08 5.60
C ILE A 357 -4.78 -16.77 4.31
N LEU A 358 -4.79 -15.51 3.91
CA LEU A 358 -4.20 -15.02 2.67
C LEU A 358 -2.74 -14.60 2.88
N ARG A 359 -1.84 -15.26 2.15
CA ARG A 359 -0.42 -14.90 2.02
C ARG A 359 -0.20 -14.34 0.61
N SER A 360 0.20 -13.08 0.46
CA SER A 360 0.47 -12.49 -0.85
C SER A 360 1.41 -11.29 -0.78
N ASP A 361 2.18 -11.11 -1.86
CA ASP A 361 3.03 -9.94 -2.14
C ASP A 361 2.67 -9.23 -3.46
N GLN A 362 1.54 -9.60 -4.08
CA GLN A 362 1.04 -9.14 -5.38
C GLN A 362 -0.16 -8.19 -5.32
N TYR A 363 -0.22 -7.23 -6.24
CA TYR A 363 -1.45 -6.47 -6.53
C TYR A 363 -2.40 -7.31 -7.40
N PHE A 364 -3.09 -8.28 -6.81
CA PHE A 364 -3.87 -9.27 -7.58
C PHE A 364 -5.25 -8.78 -8.07
N VAL A 365 -5.56 -7.48 -7.92
CA VAL A 365 -6.82 -6.87 -8.36
C VAL A 365 -7.17 -7.15 -9.84
N PRO A 366 -6.25 -7.11 -10.82
CA PRO A 366 -6.60 -7.43 -12.21
C PRO A 366 -7.22 -8.84 -12.36
N SER A 367 -6.81 -9.83 -11.55
CA SER A 367 -7.44 -11.15 -11.57
C SER A 367 -8.84 -11.18 -10.96
N LEU A 368 -9.22 -10.21 -10.11
CA LEU A 368 -10.60 -10.10 -9.63
C LEU A 368 -11.56 -9.70 -10.76
N PHE A 369 -11.09 -8.92 -11.75
CA PHE A 369 -11.85 -8.63 -12.97
C PHE A 369 -11.92 -9.81 -13.95
N MET A 370 -11.02 -10.79 -13.84
CA MET A 370 -11.09 -12.02 -14.64
C MET A 370 -12.22 -12.94 -14.17
N ILE A 371 -12.53 -12.96 -12.87
CA ILE A 371 -13.56 -13.81 -12.24
C ILE A 371 -14.97 -13.36 -12.69
N PRO A 372 -15.70 -14.13 -13.52
CA PRO A 372 -17.01 -13.73 -14.05
C PRO A 372 -18.02 -13.32 -12.96
N SER A 373 -18.11 -14.08 -11.86
CA SER A 373 -19.02 -13.77 -10.74
C SER A 373 -18.76 -12.44 -10.03
N PHE A 374 -17.59 -11.81 -10.21
CA PHE A 374 -17.27 -10.49 -9.63
C PHE A 374 -17.37 -9.33 -10.62
N ARG A 375 -17.46 -9.59 -11.94
CA ARG A 375 -17.34 -8.55 -12.98
C ARG A 375 -18.42 -7.48 -12.92
N GLU A 376 -19.67 -7.86 -12.67
CA GLU A 376 -20.79 -6.92 -12.62
C GLU A 376 -20.63 -5.97 -11.43
N GLU A 377 -20.39 -6.53 -10.25
CA GLU A 377 -20.16 -5.79 -9.00
C GLU A 377 -18.97 -4.83 -9.12
N LEU A 378 -17.84 -5.31 -9.66
CA LEU A 378 -16.66 -4.49 -9.94
C LEU A 378 -16.94 -3.38 -10.97
N SER A 379 -17.83 -3.60 -11.93
CA SER A 379 -18.21 -2.58 -12.92
C SER A 379 -19.10 -1.49 -12.33
N LYS A 380 -19.99 -1.83 -11.40
CA LYS A 380 -20.79 -0.86 -10.65
C LYS A 380 -19.93 -0.07 -9.65
N MET A 381 -19.04 -0.74 -8.93
CA MET A 381 -18.12 -0.11 -7.98
C MET A 381 -17.12 0.83 -8.68
N PHE A 382 -16.54 0.39 -9.80
CA PHE A 382 -15.50 1.14 -10.52
C PHE A 382 -15.89 1.34 -12.00
N PRO A 383 -16.74 2.35 -12.30
CA PRO A 383 -17.06 2.73 -13.68
C PRO A 383 -15.80 3.15 -14.45
N GLN A 384 -14.93 3.94 -13.81
CA GLN A 384 -13.57 4.19 -14.27
C GLN A 384 -12.68 3.06 -13.80
N LYS A 385 -12.21 2.22 -14.73
CA LYS A 385 -11.59 0.93 -14.38
C LYS A 385 -10.19 1.05 -13.78
N ASP A 386 -9.55 2.21 -13.92
CA ASP A 386 -8.22 2.51 -13.35
C ASP A 386 -8.24 3.35 -12.07
N THR A 387 -9.35 3.33 -11.32
CA THR A 387 -9.47 4.04 -10.03
C THR A 387 -9.50 3.13 -8.79
N VAL A 388 -9.28 1.82 -8.96
CA VAL A 388 -9.50 0.81 -7.91
C VAL A 388 -8.59 1.04 -6.71
N PHE A 389 -7.27 1.09 -6.92
CA PHE A 389 -6.34 1.43 -5.84
C PHE A 389 -6.56 2.87 -5.38
N HIS A 390 -6.82 3.81 -6.29
CA HIS A 390 -6.97 5.23 -5.92
C HIS A 390 -8.05 5.45 -4.85
N HIS A 391 -9.24 4.86 -5.03
CA HIS A 391 -10.31 4.95 -4.05
C HIS A 391 -10.03 4.10 -2.80
N LEU A 392 -9.73 2.81 -2.97
CA LEU A 392 -9.59 1.91 -1.82
C LEU A 392 -8.37 2.25 -0.95
N GLY A 393 -7.27 2.69 -1.57
CA GLY A 393 -6.08 3.18 -0.86
C GLY A 393 -6.36 4.46 -0.08
N ARG A 394 -7.08 5.43 -0.67
CA ARG A 394 -7.45 6.69 0.03
C ARG A 394 -8.49 6.50 1.14
N TYR A 395 -9.26 5.41 1.09
CA TYR A 395 -10.19 4.99 2.14
C TYR A 395 -9.49 4.24 3.29
N LEU A 396 -8.54 3.36 2.97
CA LEU A 396 -7.95 2.41 3.90
C LEU A 396 -6.66 2.93 4.58
N LEU A 397 -5.86 3.74 3.88
CA LEU A 397 -4.45 4.03 4.22
C LEU A 397 -4.25 5.46 4.74
N HIS A 398 -4.78 5.72 5.94
CA HIS A 398 -4.55 6.99 6.63
C HIS A 398 -3.30 6.89 7.52
N PRO A 399 -2.27 7.74 7.33
CA PRO A 399 -1.12 7.80 8.24
C PRO A 399 -1.55 8.00 9.70
N SER A 400 -0.91 7.29 10.61
CA SER A 400 -1.02 7.57 12.05
C SER A 400 -0.64 9.03 12.37
N ASN A 401 -0.97 9.50 13.57
CA ASN A 401 -0.55 10.83 14.01
C ASN A 401 0.98 11.02 14.00
N GLU A 402 1.76 9.98 14.33
CA GLU A 402 3.22 10.00 14.28
C GLU A 402 3.75 10.22 12.86
N ALA A 403 3.32 9.40 11.89
CA ALA A 403 3.70 9.56 10.50
C ALA A 403 3.17 10.89 9.92
N TRP A 404 1.94 11.26 10.27
CA TRP A 404 1.29 12.49 9.81
C TRP A 404 2.01 13.75 10.26
N GLU A 405 2.49 13.80 11.51
CA GLU A 405 3.24 14.94 12.01
C GLU A 405 4.52 15.18 11.20
N ILE A 406 5.23 14.12 10.82
CA ILE A 406 6.47 14.22 10.02
C ILE A 406 6.14 14.63 8.58
N ILE A 407 5.14 14.00 7.95
CA ILE A 407 4.63 14.38 6.62
C ILE A 407 4.28 15.86 6.59
N ARG A 408 3.51 16.33 7.59
CA ARG A 408 3.05 17.70 7.71
C ARG A 408 4.20 18.68 7.86
N LYS A 409 5.08 18.49 8.85
CA LYS A 409 6.26 19.35 9.10
C LYS A 409 7.16 19.46 7.86
N PHE A 410 7.43 18.33 7.20
CA PHE A 410 8.24 18.32 5.98
C PHE A 410 7.56 19.09 4.82
N TYR A 411 6.26 18.85 4.60
CA TYR A 411 5.52 19.54 3.54
C TYR A 411 5.48 21.06 3.78
N GLU A 412 5.14 21.51 4.98
CA GLU A 412 5.10 22.92 5.35
C GLU A 412 6.46 23.62 5.17
N ALA A 413 7.54 22.98 5.62
CA ALA A 413 8.89 23.54 5.56
C ALA A 413 9.49 23.59 4.13
N HIS A 414 9.17 22.61 3.27
CA HIS A 414 9.91 22.39 2.03
C HIS A 414 9.06 22.37 0.75
N LEU A 415 7.78 21.98 0.82
CA LEU A 415 6.93 21.75 -0.35
C LEU A 415 5.80 22.77 -0.51
N ALA A 416 5.29 23.35 0.58
CA ALA A 416 4.09 24.18 0.57
C ALA A 416 4.21 25.43 -0.32
N LYS A 417 5.36 26.12 -0.28
CA LYS A 417 5.61 27.38 -1.00
C LYS A 417 5.95 27.23 -2.49
N ALA A 418 6.09 26.00 -2.99
CA ALA A 418 6.40 25.74 -4.40
C ALA A 418 5.18 25.98 -5.30
N ASN A 419 5.40 26.47 -6.51
CA ASN A 419 4.36 26.54 -7.54
C ASN A 419 4.06 25.15 -8.11
N GLU A 420 5.08 24.30 -8.23
CA GLU A 420 4.98 22.93 -8.74
C GLU A 420 5.93 21.98 -7.96
N ARG A 421 5.50 20.74 -7.76
CA ARG A 421 6.19 19.69 -7.00
C ARG A 421 6.41 18.47 -7.90
N ILE A 422 7.65 18.14 -8.19
CA ILE A 422 8.03 16.96 -8.99
C ILE A 422 8.61 15.90 -8.06
N GLY A 423 7.95 14.75 -7.92
CA GLY A 423 8.48 13.65 -7.11
C GLY A 423 9.28 12.66 -7.95
N LEU A 424 10.45 12.26 -7.45
CA LEU A 424 11.36 11.31 -8.08
C LEU A 424 11.53 10.10 -7.15
N GLN A 425 10.96 8.95 -7.55
CA GLN A 425 11.03 7.70 -6.80
C GLN A 425 12.07 6.78 -7.44
N ILE A 426 13.19 6.57 -6.75
CA ILE A 426 14.40 5.96 -7.33
C ILE A 426 14.76 4.66 -6.60
N ARG A 427 14.62 3.52 -7.29
CA ARG A 427 14.89 2.17 -6.78
C ARG A 427 15.71 1.33 -7.77
N LEU A 428 16.92 0.93 -7.37
CA LEU A 428 17.77 0.00 -8.14
C LEU A 428 17.59 -1.44 -7.67
N PHE A 429 17.42 -2.39 -8.61
CA PHE A 429 17.36 -3.82 -8.32
C PHE A 429 18.70 -4.52 -8.62
N ASN A 430 19.03 -5.55 -7.85
CA ASN A 430 20.43 -5.87 -7.50
C ASN A 430 21.26 -6.60 -8.58
N THR A 431 20.67 -7.16 -9.63
CA THR A 431 21.37 -8.16 -10.47
C THR A 431 22.35 -7.57 -11.50
N HIS A 432 22.12 -6.35 -11.98
CA HIS A 432 23.00 -5.63 -12.90
C HIS A 432 22.80 -4.13 -12.63
N ARG A 433 23.41 -3.60 -11.55
CA ARG A 433 23.17 -2.21 -11.16
C ARG A 433 23.81 -1.26 -12.20
N PRO A 434 23.03 -0.43 -12.92
CA PRO A 434 23.63 0.65 -13.70
C PRO A 434 24.37 1.61 -12.75
N PRO A 435 25.48 2.24 -13.16
CA PRO A 435 26.15 3.24 -12.35
C PRO A 435 25.18 4.34 -11.94
N HIS A 436 25.31 4.85 -10.71
CA HIS A 436 24.44 5.92 -10.20
C HIS A 436 24.42 7.15 -11.12
N GLN A 437 25.53 7.44 -11.83
CA GLN A 437 25.60 8.51 -12.82
C GLN A 437 24.71 8.26 -14.04
N THR A 438 24.69 7.04 -14.59
CA THR A 438 23.79 6.65 -15.70
C THR A 438 22.33 6.87 -15.32
N VAL A 439 21.96 6.48 -14.10
CA VAL A 439 20.59 6.67 -13.58
C VAL A 439 20.25 8.15 -13.40
N ILE A 440 21.19 8.98 -12.93
CA ILE A 440 21.00 10.43 -12.81
C ILE A 440 20.84 11.07 -14.18
N ASN A 441 21.69 10.70 -15.14
CA ASN A 441 21.61 11.19 -16.51
C ASN A 441 20.26 10.78 -17.13
N GLN A 442 19.80 9.54 -16.93
CA GLN A 442 18.50 9.06 -17.36
C GLN A 442 17.33 9.86 -16.74
N ILE A 443 17.40 10.17 -15.44
CA ILE A 443 16.41 11.00 -14.75
C ILE A 443 16.35 12.39 -15.38
N VAL A 444 17.51 13.03 -15.59
CA VAL A 444 17.60 14.35 -16.24
C VAL A 444 17.07 14.29 -17.67
N SER A 445 17.45 13.29 -18.47
CA SER A 445 16.92 13.11 -19.83
C SER A 445 15.39 12.97 -19.83
N CYS A 446 14.82 12.17 -18.92
CA CYS A 446 13.37 12.02 -18.77
C CYS A 446 12.67 13.33 -18.37
N THR A 447 13.17 14.03 -17.35
CA THR A 447 12.52 15.26 -16.85
C THR A 447 12.61 16.42 -17.82
N LEU A 448 13.70 16.52 -18.59
CA LEU A 448 13.87 17.51 -19.65
C LEU A 448 12.99 17.20 -20.87
N GLN A 449 13.04 15.96 -21.38
CA GLN A 449 12.27 15.53 -22.56
C GLN A 449 10.76 15.75 -22.38
N HIS A 450 10.25 15.51 -21.17
CA HIS A 450 8.83 15.68 -20.84
C HIS A 450 8.52 16.99 -20.10
N LYS A 451 9.46 17.94 -20.10
CA LYS A 451 9.29 19.33 -19.58
C LYS A 451 8.85 19.42 -18.11
N LEU A 452 9.10 18.37 -17.32
CA LEU A 452 8.86 18.37 -15.87
C LEU A 452 9.81 19.36 -15.19
N LEU A 453 11.07 19.38 -15.64
CA LEU A 453 12.09 20.32 -15.19
C LEU A 453 12.69 21.06 -16.40
N PRO A 454 13.14 22.31 -16.21
CA PRO A 454 13.69 23.12 -17.29
C PRO A 454 15.13 22.73 -17.64
N ASP A 455 15.50 23.03 -18.89
CA ASP A 455 16.83 22.83 -19.45
C ASP A 455 17.86 23.84 -18.92
N PHE A 456 19.13 23.49 -19.07
CA PHE A 456 20.30 24.29 -18.74
C PHE A 456 21.03 24.66 -20.03
N ASN A 457 21.04 25.94 -20.41
CA ASN A 457 21.82 26.34 -21.58
C ASN A 457 22.49 27.70 -21.39
N ALA A 458 23.77 27.76 -21.75
CA ALA A 458 24.73 28.74 -21.26
C ALA A 458 24.95 29.94 -22.21
N GLN A 459 24.17 30.06 -23.29
CA GLN A 459 24.57 30.90 -24.43
C GLN A 459 23.47 31.68 -25.17
N LYS A 460 22.27 31.86 -24.59
CA LYS A 460 21.25 32.78 -25.14
C LYS A 460 20.73 33.74 -24.09
N SER A 461 20.50 35.00 -24.50
CA SER A 461 20.15 36.10 -23.61
C SER A 461 18.90 35.81 -22.80
N VAL A 462 18.96 36.11 -21.51
CA VAL A 462 17.83 35.95 -20.59
C VAL A 462 16.74 36.96 -20.98
N ALA A 463 15.65 36.48 -21.58
CA ALA A 463 14.41 37.23 -21.58
C ALA A 463 13.90 37.29 -20.13
N SER A 464 13.88 38.48 -19.53
CA SER A 464 13.48 38.67 -18.12
C SER A 464 12.08 38.11 -17.85
N PRO A 465 11.94 37.05 -17.01
CA PRO A 465 10.62 36.50 -16.70
C PRO A 465 9.84 37.47 -15.81
N LEU A 466 8.64 37.86 -16.25
CA LEU A 466 7.77 38.80 -15.53
C LEU A 466 7.30 38.28 -14.15
N LYS A 467 7.41 36.96 -13.91
CA LYS A 467 7.28 36.30 -12.60
C LYS A 467 8.28 35.15 -12.50
N LYS A 468 8.99 35.05 -11.37
CA LYS A 468 9.84 33.89 -11.04
C LYS A 468 8.98 32.77 -10.46
N THR A 469 8.67 31.76 -11.25
CA THR A 469 8.07 30.51 -10.76
C THR A 469 9.13 29.63 -10.09
N SER A 470 8.68 28.82 -9.13
CA SER A 470 9.53 27.92 -8.35
C SER A 470 9.01 26.49 -8.40
N LYS A 471 9.90 25.53 -8.67
CA LYS A 471 9.60 24.10 -8.59
C LYS A 471 10.40 23.46 -7.47
N VAL A 472 9.81 22.48 -6.81
CA VAL A 472 10.50 21.61 -5.86
C VAL A 472 10.58 20.19 -6.39
N VAL A 473 11.78 19.62 -6.34
CA VAL A 473 12.05 18.22 -6.63
C VAL A 473 12.14 17.46 -5.30
N LEU A 474 11.21 16.55 -5.06
CA LEU A 474 11.21 15.64 -3.92
C LEU A 474 11.85 14.31 -4.35
N VAL A 475 12.97 13.93 -3.76
CA VAL A 475 13.66 12.66 -4.06
C VAL A 475 13.41 11.65 -2.96
N ALA A 476 12.92 10.46 -3.32
CA ALA A 476 12.80 9.31 -2.43
C ALA A 476 13.70 8.18 -2.95
N SER A 477 14.76 7.86 -2.20
CA SER A 477 15.70 6.79 -2.53
C SER A 477 16.45 6.32 -1.30
N LEU A 478 16.92 5.07 -1.33
CA LEU A 478 17.85 4.57 -0.32
C LEU A 478 19.18 5.33 -0.34
N PHE A 479 19.62 5.85 -1.48
CA PHE A 479 20.92 6.49 -1.64
C PHE A 479 20.79 8.02 -1.68
N SER A 480 21.56 8.73 -0.85
CA SER A 480 21.58 10.20 -0.81
C SER A 480 22.13 10.83 -2.09
N GLN A 481 23.03 10.11 -2.76
CA GLN A 481 23.75 10.56 -3.97
C GLN A 481 22.82 11.08 -5.08
N TYR A 482 21.58 10.61 -5.16
CA TYR A 482 20.60 11.11 -6.12
C TYR A 482 20.12 12.52 -5.79
N GLY A 483 19.66 12.75 -4.56
CA GLY A 483 19.24 14.08 -4.10
C GLY A 483 20.40 15.06 -4.09
N GLU A 484 21.57 14.64 -3.62
CA GLU A 484 22.80 15.44 -3.60
C GLU A 484 23.22 15.89 -5.01
N LYS A 485 23.38 14.96 -5.95
CA LYS A 485 23.84 15.31 -7.31
C LYS A 485 22.82 16.15 -8.07
N LEU A 486 21.52 15.85 -7.96
CA LEU A 486 20.47 16.68 -8.57
C LEU A 486 20.47 18.08 -7.95
N LYS A 487 20.63 18.20 -6.63
CA LYS A 487 20.76 19.49 -5.94
C LYS A 487 21.95 20.27 -6.48
N THR A 488 23.13 19.67 -6.57
CA THR A 488 24.34 20.31 -7.12
C THR A 488 24.12 20.78 -8.57
N VAL A 489 23.52 19.94 -9.42
CA VAL A 489 23.22 20.28 -10.83
C VAL A 489 22.29 21.50 -10.94
N TYR A 490 21.19 21.55 -10.18
CA TYR A 490 20.26 22.68 -10.19
C TYR A 490 20.74 23.91 -9.41
N GLN A 491 21.75 23.79 -8.54
CA GLN A 491 22.39 24.93 -7.87
C GLN A 491 23.51 25.57 -8.71
N ALA A 492 24.27 24.77 -9.45
CA ALA A 492 25.39 25.26 -10.26
C ALA A 492 24.95 25.91 -11.58
N ASN A 493 23.81 25.49 -12.14
CA ASN A 493 23.35 25.91 -13.46
C ASN A 493 22.14 26.85 -13.40
N ARG A 494 22.12 27.87 -14.26
CA ARG A 494 20.90 28.68 -14.49
C ARG A 494 19.96 27.95 -15.44
N THR A 495 18.68 27.94 -15.11
CA THR A 495 17.61 27.39 -15.93
C THR A 495 17.27 28.33 -17.09
N VAL A 496 16.99 27.79 -18.28
CA VAL A 496 16.63 28.59 -19.47
C VAL A 496 15.34 29.39 -19.25
N THR A 497 14.41 28.87 -18.43
CA THR A 497 13.14 29.50 -18.08
C THR A 497 13.26 30.55 -16.96
N GLY A 498 14.40 30.64 -16.27
CA GLY A 498 14.57 31.45 -15.06
C GLY A 498 13.84 30.90 -13.82
N GLU A 499 13.30 29.68 -13.90
CA GLU A 499 12.65 28.98 -12.79
C GLU A 499 13.63 28.62 -11.68
N VAL A 500 13.21 28.81 -10.43
CA VAL A 500 13.99 28.43 -9.25
C VAL A 500 13.68 26.99 -8.88
N ILE A 501 14.64 26.09 -9.06
CA ILE A 501 14.51 24.67 -8.72
C ILE A 501 15.19 24.40 -7.37
N ARG A 502 14.47 23.74 -6.45
CA ARG A 502 15.02 23.28 -5.16
C ARG A 502 14.86 21.78 -5.03
N VAL A 503 15.89 21.08 -4.58
CA VAL A 503 15.89 19.62 -4.43
C VAL A 503 15.95 19.26 -2.95
N TYR A 504 15.05 18.40 -2.51
CA TYR A 504 14.98 17.87 -1.13
C TYR A 504 14.83 16.36 -1.13
N GLN A 505 15.51 15.69 -0.21
CA GLN A 505 15.41 14.24 0.02
C GLN A 505 15.10 14.01 1.51
N PRO A 506 13.94 13.43 1.89
CA PRO A 506 13.56 13.32 3.31
C PRO A 506 14.46 12.39 4.12
N SER A 507 14.88 11.26 3.54
CA SER A 507 15.80 10.31 4.17
C SER A 507 16.69 9.57 3.16
N HIS A 508 17.69 8.85 3.66
CA HIS A 508 18.57 7.97 2.88
C HIS A 508 19.09 6.83 3.76
N GLU A 509 18.36 5.72 3.82
CA GLU A 509 18.69 4.59 4.71
C GLU A 509 19.81 3.66 4.20
N GLU A 510 20.34 3.89 2.99
CA GLU A 510 21.32 3.10 2.20
C GLU A 510 20.90 1.66 1.86
N ARG A 511 20.24 0.98 2.80
CA ARG A 511 19.75 -0.39 2.73
C ARG A 511 18.30 -0.42 3.21
N GLN A 512 17.54 -1.37 2.67
CA GLN A 512 16.21 -1.67 3.16
C GLN A 512 16.34 -2.47 4.47
N LYS A 513 15.70 -2.00 5.55
CA LYS A 513 15.71 -2.65 6.87
C LYS A 513 14.34 -3.27 7.13
N SER A 514 14.20 -4.57 6.84
CA SER A 514 13.00 -5.32 7.19
C SER A 514 12.90 -5.48 8.71
N ASN A 515 11.68 -5.48 9.26
CA ASN A 515 11.42 -5.59 10.70
C ASN A 515 11.90 -4.39 11.56
N ASP A 516 12.08 -3.22 10.94
CA ASP A 516 12.42 -1.95 11.61
C ASP A 516 11.23 -0.99 11.49
N ASP A 517 10.59 -0.70 12.62
CA ASP A 517 9.39 0.13 12.74
C ASP A 517 9.64 1.57 12.23
N MET A 518 10.79 2.16 12.57
CA MET A 518 11.18 3.50 12.15
C MET A 518 11.53 3.55 10.66
N HIS A 519 12.16 2.50 10.12
CA HIS A 519 12.40 2.38 8.67
C HIS A 519 11.09 2.42 7.88
N ASN A 520 10.04 1.74 8.34
CA ASN A 520 8.75 1.74 7.67
C ASN A 520 7.96 3.05 7.90
N ILE A 521 8.10 3.75 9.03
CA ILE A 521 7.57 5.11 9.22
C ILE A 521 8.20 6.09 8.22
N LYS A 522 9.53 6.04 8.03
CA LYS A 522 10.26 6.83 7.02
C LYS A 522 9.78 6.51 5.61
N ALA A 523 9.73 5.23 5.25
CA ALA A 523 9.27 4.77 3.94
C ALA A 523 7.81 5.18 3.65
N TRP A 524 6.91 5.07 4.63
CA TRP A 524 5.52 5.50 4.50
C TRP A 524 5.38 7.02 4.35
N THR A 525 6.16 7.78 5.12
CA THR A 525 6.26 9.24 5.01
C THR A 525 6.68 9.67 3.61
N GLU A 526 7.71 9.04 3.03
CA GLU A 526 8.17 9.32 1.67
C GLU A 526 7.14 8.94 0.60
N ILE A 527 6.51 7.76 0.70
CA ILE A 527 5.40 7.35 -0.18
C ILE A 527 4.27 8.40 -0.16
N TYR A 528 3.90 8.86 1.05
CA TYR A 528 2.81 9.82 1.21
C TYR A 528 3.20 11.19 0.63
N LEU A 529 4.40 11.70 0.94
CA LEU A 529 4.91 12.97 0.40
C LEU A 529 4.99 12.97 -1.13
N LEU A 530 5.45 11.87 -1.75
CA LEU A 530 5.42 11.70 -3.22
C LEU A 530 3.98 11.77 -3.76
N SER A 531 3.00 11.20 -3.05
CA SER A 531 1.59 11.28 -3.44
C SER A 531 0.96 12.68 -3.27
N LEU A 532 1.72 13.67 -2.77
CA LEU A 532 1.36 15.10 -2.73
C LEU A 532 2.06 15.91 -3.83
N CYS A 533 2.87 15.27 -4.68
CA CYS A 533 3.48 15.93 -5.83
C CYS A 533 2.47 16.17 -6.96
N ASP A 534 2.80 17.11 -7.83
CA ASP A 534 2.01 17.49 -9.00
C ASP A 534 2.29 16.59 -10.21
N ALA A 535 3.53 16.07 -10.31
CA ALA A 535 3.95 15.05 -11.25
C ALA A 535 4.93 14.08 -10.60
N LEU A 536 5.01 12.85 -11.13
CA LEU A 536 5.88 11.79 -10.62
C LEU A 536 6.72 11.13 -11.70
N VAL A 537 7.98 10.88 -11.37
CA VAL A 537 8.87 9.94 -12.07
C VAL A 537 9.11 8.75 -11.15
N THR A 538 8.90 7.52 -11.63
CA THR A 538 9.02 6.29 -10.82
C THR A 538 9.93 5.25 -11.45
N SER A 539 10.48 4.35 -10.64
CA SER A 539 11.37 3.28 -11.12
C SER A 539 10.62 2.02 -11.51
N THR A 540 11.05 1.33 -12.59
CA THR A 540 10.47 0.04 -13.01
C THR A 540 10.32 -0.93 -11.84
N LYS A 541 9.21 -1.65 -11.77
CA LYS A 541 8.88 -2.69 -10.79
C LYS A 541 8.77 -2.22 -9.34
N SER A 542 8.81 -0.91 -9.07
CA SER A 542 8.80 -0.41 -7.70
C SER A 542 7.38 -0.24 -7.17
N THR A 543 6.92 -1.19 -6.36
CA THR A 543 5.61 -1.11 -5.66
C THR A 543 5.52 0.10 -4.72
N PHE A 544 6.64 0.59 -4.19
CA PHE A 544 6.74 1.87 -3.47
C PHE A 544 6.27 3.03 -4.36
N GLY A 545 6.74 3.08 -5.61
CA GLY A 545 6.29 4.04 -6.62
C GLY A 545 4.81 3.86 -6.96
N TYR A 546 4.34 2.61 -7.09
CA TYR A 546 2.93 2.31 -7.35
C TYR A 546 2.02 2.91 -6.29
N VAL A 547 2.27 2.65 -5.00
CA VAL A 547 1.46 3.20 -3.90
C VAL A 547 1.43 4.73 -3.97
N ALA A 548 2.58 5.38 -4.18
CA ALA A 548 2.67 6.84 -4.23
C ALA A 548 1.82 7.44 -5.37
N HIS A 549 1.96 6.94 -6.59
CA HIS A 549 1.22 7.50 -7.73
C HIS A 549 -0.27 7.15 -7.70
N SER A 550 -0.63 5.94 -7.26
CA SER A 550 -2.02 5.54 -7.12
C SER A 550 -2.76 6.31 -6.01
N LEU A 551 -2.11 6.58 -4.86
CA LEU A 551 -2.68 7.46 -3.82
C LEU A 551 -2.85 8.91 -4.32
N GLY A 552 -1.88 9.42 -5.08
CA GLY A 552 -1.93 10.77 -5.65
C GLY A 552 -2.97 10.93 -6.76
N GLY A 553 -3.39 9.84 -7.39
CA GLY A 553 -4.25 9.88 -8.59
C GLY A 553 -3.47 10.26 -9.86
N LEU A 554 -2.19 9.89 -9.91
CA LEU A 554 -1.22 10.35 -10.90
C LEU A 554 -0.82 9.21 -11.86
N LYS A 555 -0.71 9.53 -13.16
CA LYS A 555 -0.06 8.66 -14.14
C LYS A 555 1.44 9.06 -14.18
N PRO A 556 2.38 8.23 -13.68
CA PRO A 556 3.78 8.62 -13.61
C PRO A 556 4.50 8.48 -14.96
N TRP A 557 5.66 9.12 -15.05
CA TRP A 557 6.71 8.77 -16.01
C TRP A 557 7.58 7.67 -15.43
N ILE A 558 7.51 6.47 -15.99
CA ILE A 558 8.26 5.31 -15.48
C ILE A 558 9.61 5.27 -16.19
N LEU A 559 10.70 5.44 -15.44
CA LEU A 559 12.08 5.25 -15.92
C LEU A 559 12.19 3.86 -16.54
N GLN A 560 12.69 3.76 -17.76
CA GLN A 560 12.99 2.46 -18.37
C GLN A 560 14.13 1.75 -17.60
N ARG A 561 14.26 0.44 -17.74
CA ARG A 561 15.36 -0.29 -17.10
C ARG A 561 16.66 -0.04 -17.86
N ALA A 562 17.55 0.78 -17.29
CA ALA A 562 18.93 0.91 -17.77
C ALA A 562 19.72 -0.39 -17.55
N TYR A 563 20.64 -0.67 -18.48
CA TYR A 563 21.58 -1.79 -18.42
C TYR A 563 22.99 -1.23 -18.62
N ASN A 564 23.88 -1.54 -17.69
CA ASN A 564 25.25 -1.01 -17.63
C ASN A 564 25.26 0.53 -17.71
N GLU A 565 26.11 1.10 -18.55
CA GLU A 565 26.29 2.55 -18.69
C GLU A 565 25.32 3.21 -19.67
N SER A 566 24.54 2.42 -20.43
CA SER A 566 23.64 2.93 -21.46
C SER A 566 22.32 3.47 -20.89
N ILE A 567 21.96 4.68 -21.30
CA ILE A 567 20.66 5.29 -21.02
C ILE A 567 19.66 4.74 -22.05
N PRO A 568 18.52 4.14 -21.63
CA PRO A 568 17.50 3.69 -22.56
C PRO A 568 16.92 4.82 -23.40
N ASP A 569 16.52 4.53 -24.64
CA ASP A 569 15.75 5.44 -25.48
C ASP A 569 14.33 4.87 -25.72
N PRO A 570 13.24 5.59 -25.35
CA PRO A 570 13.24 6.80 -24.53
C PRO A 570 13.65 6.52 -23.06
N PRO A 571 14.24 7.49 -22.33
CA PRO A 571 14.69 7.32 -20.95
C PRO A 571 13.57 6.91 -19.99
N CYS A 572 12.32 7.28 -20.28
CA CYS A 572 11.14 6.88 -19.53
C CYS A 572 9.92 6.74 -20.45
N ARG A 573 8.81 6.21 -19.91
CA ARG A 573 7.53 6.07 -20.62
C ARG A 573 6.39 6.53 -19.73
N HIS A 574 5.41 7.24 -20.29
CA HIS A 574 4.21 7.59 -19.55
C HIS A 574 3.38 6.34 -19.22
N ALA A 575 2.86 6.24 -18.00
CA ALA A 575 1.98 5.15 -17.63
C ALA A 575 0.62 5.26 -18.35
N LYS A 576 0.10 4.11 -18.81
CA LYS A 576 -1.24 3.94 -19.39
C LYS A 576 -2.31 4.34 -18.38
N SER A 577 -2.08 4.03 -17.11
CA SER A 577 -2.97 4.32 -15.99
C SER A 577 -2.21 4.50 -14.67
N MET A 578 -2.92 5.05 -13.69
CA MET A 578 -2.43 5.25 -12.33
C MET A 578 -2.50 4.00 -11.46
N GLU A 579 -2.92 2.86 -12.00
CA GLU A 579 -3.02 1.59 -11.27
C GLU A 579 -1.65 0.92 -11.07
N PRO A 580 -1.46 0.20 -9.95
CA PRO A 580 -0.30 -0.67 -9.76
C PRO A 580 -0.25 -1.81 -10.80
N CYS A 581 0.96 -2.32 -11.04
CA CYS A 581 1.13 -3.54 -11.84
C CYS A 581 0.98 -4.81 -10.97
N PHE A 582 0.19 -5.77 -11.43
CA PHE A 582 0.25 -7.16 -10.99
C PHE A 582 1.44 -7.84 -11.68
N HIS A 583 2.53 -8.11 -10.96
CA HIS A 583 3.77 -8.62 -11.55
C HIS A 583 3.69 -10.07 -12.01
N TYR A 584 2.96 -10.92 -11.27
CA TYR A 584 2.86 -12.37 -11.49
C TYR A 584 1.41 -12.82 -11.65
N PRO A 585 0.73 -12.42 -12.73
CA PRO A 585 -0.64 -12.83 -13.01
C PRO A 585 -0.75 -14.33 -13.35
N PRO A 586 -1.94 -14.93 -13.25
CA PRO A 586 -2.20 -16.25 -13.81
C PRO A 586 -1.95 -16.26 -15.33
N LYS A 587 -1.68 -17.44 -15.88
CA LYS A 587 -1.36 -17.65 -17.30
C LYS A 587 -2.38 -18.51 -18.06
N TYR A 588 -3.27 -19.21 -17.36
CA TYR A 588 -4.16 -20.22 -17.93
C TYR A 588 -5.60 -19.73 -17.98
N ASP A 589 -6.31 -20.00 -19.06
CA ASP A 589 -7.76 -19.80 -19.10
C ASP A 589 -8.48 -20.80 -18.15
N CYS A 590 -9.67 -20.43 -17.68
CA CYS A 590 -10.43 -21.22 -16.73
C CYS A 590 -11.32 -22.30 -17.38
N ARG A 591 -11.52 -22.23 -18.71
CA ARG A 591 -12.40 -23.10 -19.50
C ARG A 591 -11.59 -23.91 -20.51
N ALA A 592 -10.68 -23.26 -21.22
CA ALA A 592 -9.65 -23.92 -22.01
C ALA A 592 -8.43 -24.18 -21.11
N ASN A 593 -7.98 -25.43 -21.00
CA ASN A 593 -6.80 -25.79 -20.19
C ASN A 593 -5.48 -25.44 -20.91
N SER A 594 -5.37 -24.19 -21.36
CA SER A 594 -4.33 -23.64 -22.22
C SER A 594 -3.91 -22.25 -21.74
N THR A 595 -2.71 -21.82 -22.12
CA THR A 595 -2.23 -20.46 -21.81
C THR A 595 -2.99 -19.41 -22.64
N VAL A 596 -3.29 -18.25 -22.03
CA VAL A 596 -3.98 -17.15 -22.71
C VAL A 596 -3.38 -15.79 -22.34
N ASP A 597 -3.33 -14.87 -23.31
CA ASP A 597 -3.10 -13.45 -23.02
C ASP A 597 -4.42 -12.78 -22.65
N PHE A 598 -4.62 -12.53 -21.35
CA PHE A 598 -5.79 -11.87 -20.81
C PHE A 598 -6.03 -10.44 -21.35
N THR A 599 -5.01 -9.76 -21.91
CA THR A 599 -5.19 -8.42 -22.52
C THR A 599 -5.95 -8.45 -23.84
N SER A 600 -6.04 -9.63 -24.48
CA SER A 600 -6.91 -9.88 -25.65
C SER A 600 -8.38 -10.08 -25.26
N LEU A 601 -8.64 -10.58 -24.04
CA LEU A 601 -9.99 -10.87 -23.54
C LEU A 601 -10.63 -9.71 -22.77
N PHE A 602 -9.82 -8.82 -22.19
CA PHE A 602 -10.28 -7.72 -21.34
C PHE A 602 -9.75 -6.38 -21.82
N HIS A 603 -10.60 -5.60 -22.51
CA HIS A 603 -10.21 -4.28 -23.06
C HIS A 603 -9.69 -3.30 -21.98
N HIS A 604 -10.22 -3.39 -20.76
CA HIS A 604 -9.82 -2.60 -19.58
C HIS A 604 -8.57 -3.14 -18.88
N MET A 605 -7.83 -4.06 -19.52
CA MET A 605 -6.60 -4.64 -19.01
C MET A 605 -5.49 -4.56 -20.06
N LYS A 606 -4.29 -4.21 -19.64
CA LYS A 606 -3.11 -4.15 -20.52
C LYS A 606 -1.87 -4.69 -19.78
N HIS A 607 -0.89 -5.13 -20.56
CA HIS A 607 0.42 -5.42 -20.02
C HIS A 607 1.04 -4.16 -19.42
N CYS A 608 1.79 -4.33 -18.32
CA CYS A 608 2.46 -3.22 -17.66
C CYS A 608 3.59 -2.65 -18.53
N GLU A 609 3.94 -1.39 -18.27
CA GLU A 609 4.97 -0.65 -18.99
C GLU A 609 6.39 -1.07 -18.57
N ASP A 610 6.51 -1.67 -17.37
CA ASP A 610 7.75 -1.98 -16.66
C ASP A 610 7.93 -3.45 -16.27
N VAL A 611 6.87 -4.26 -16.42
CA VAL A 611 6.89 -5.72 -16.27
C VAL A 611 6.14 -6.33 -17.46
N SER A 612 6.88 -6.90 -18.41
CA SER A 612 6.35 -7.39 -19.69
C SER A 612 5.20 -8.39 -19.56
N GLY A 613 5.34 -9.38 -18.70
CA GLY A 613 4.29 -10.36 -18.40
C GLY A 613 3.29 -9.93 -17.31
N GLY A 614 3.45 -8.73 -16.74
CA GLY A 614 2.56 -8.21 -15.72
C GLY A 614 1.28 -7.63 -16.33
N LEU A 615 0.23 -7.48 -15.53
CA LEU A 615 -1.06 -6.92 -15.94
C LEU A 615 -1.47 -5.75 -15.05
N LYS A 616 -2.08 -4.73 -15.64
CA LYS A 616 -2.70 -3.61 -14.92
C LYS A 616 -4.03 -3.22 -15.54
N LEU A 617 -4.91 -2.63 -14.73
CA LEU A 617 -6.17 -2.08 -15.21
C LEU A 617 -5.92 -0.74 -15.90
N VAL A 618 -6.68 -0.47 -16.95
CA VAL A 618 -6.71 0.82 -17.66
C VAL A 618 -8.16 1.21 -17.86
N ASN A 619 -8.47 2.51 -17.84
CA ASN A 619 -9.77 2.93 -18.34
C ASN A 619 -9.80 2.77 -19.86
N SER A 620 -10.68 1.90 -20.36
CA SER A 620 -11.05 1.92 -21.77
C SER A 620 -11.96 3.13 -21.98
N ASN A 621 -11.53 4.08 -22.81
CA ASN A 621 -12.51 4.97 -23.44
C ASN A 621 -13.35 4.08 -24.36
N HIS A 622 -14.67 4.09 -24.17
CA HIS A 622 -15.62 3.59 -25.15
C HIS A 622 -15.80 4.62 -26.27
#